data_AF-A0A0H4WJG6-F1
#
_entry.id   AF-A0A0H4WJG6-F1
#
_cell.length_a   1.000
_cell.length_b   1.000
_cell.length_c   1.000
_cell.angle_alpha   90.00
_cell.angle_beta   90.00
_cell.angle_gamma   90.00
#
_symmetry.space_group_name_H-M   'P 1'
#
loop_
_entity.id
_entity.type
_entity.pdbx_description
1 polymer ?
#
loop_
_entity_poly.entity_id
_entity_poly.type
_entity_poly.pdbx_seq_one_letter_code
_entity_poly.pdbx_strand_id
1 'polypeptide(L)'
;MLVAVAVALLWSRLAPPPSPGDTAPLAVGGAAPQTPRGTPGAGAGASAPAEREPAVEQLPMPGCWDGLHAFDASVSMDTFRQALAAAIGSGDHYLATYLQERLTELVGTDPARALQVLEWARSASGPELGIYMDALKAAPAVHTSQVAQRLLKMGEDPGATLQQRSAALDALETQRKLTAGDIQRLKTLALDETLDSTAWVATRTLGRVMKEDFALTGNYAPYWKELLDIGSTSDDMAVRLLALEMPSYSNPVIGEESFDSLKRILANDRERDVREMAAFRLGLTTKPEQALDIFRDAFEKEHDLCVRWAIFRFAVRASGEKALPLLEQFAAKDPRFTQDYLEFRALYASGTVDFARIWLGKREHHNCLVEEGAPH
;
A
#
# COMPACT_ATOMS: atom_id res chain seq x y z
N MET A 1 26.54 21.52 -4.97
CA MET A 1 25.92 21.43 -6.31
C MET A 1 24.53 20.86 -6.11
N LEU A 2 23.53 21.64 -6.52
CA LEU A 2 22.11 21.43 -6.31
C LEU A 2 21.54 20.41 -7.30
N VAL A 3 20.75 19.46 -6.82
CA VAL A 3 19.61 18.92 -7.57
C VAL A 3 18.46 18.77 -6.57
N ALA A 4 17.63 19.81 -6.47
CA ALA A 4 16.35 19.78 -5.79
C ALA A 4 15.31 19.30 -6.80
N VAL A 5 14.65 18.19 -6.48
CA VAL A 5 13.63 17.56 -7.32
C VAL A 5 12.30 18.28 -7.09
N ALA A 6 11.74 18.80 -8.19
CA ALA A 6 10.37 19.25 -8.29
C ALA A 6 9.48 18.03 -8.61
N VAL A 7 8.87 17.45 -7.57
CA VAL A 7 7.67 16.59 -7.71
C VAL A 7 6.73 16.97 -6.56
N ALA A 8 6.02 18.06 -6.75
CA ALA A 8 4.89 18.44 -5.92
C ALA A 8 3.91 19.16 -6.84
N LEU A 9 3.13 18.38 -7.60
CA LEU A 9 1.94 18.84 -8.35
C LEU A 9 1.31 17.62 -9.02
N LEU A 10 0.63 16.80 -8.22
CA LEU A 10 -0.42 15.83 -8.59
C LEU A 10 -0.58 14.98 -7.34
N TRP A 11 -1.43 15.42 -6.40
CA TRP A 11 -2.16 14.65 -5.38
C TRP A 11 -2.95 15.67 -4.53
N SER A 12 -3.91 16.31 -5.18
CA SER A 12 -5.02 16.95 -4.50
C SER A 12 -6.26 16.19 -4.92
N ARG A 13 -6.56 15.08 -4.23
CA ARG A 13 -7.89 14.48 -4.28
C ARG A 13 -8.46 14.32 -2.87
N LEU A 14 -9.56 15.06 -2.68
CA LEU A 14 -10.76 14.68 -1.95
C LEU A 14 -10.58 14.22 -0.49
N ALA A 15 -10.57 15.19 0.42
CA ALA A 15 -11.24 15.02 1.70
C ALA A 15 -12.77 14.99 1.46
N PRO A 16 -13.53 14.07 2.09
CA PRO A 16 -14.99 14.10 2.04
C PRO A 16 -15.52 15.34 2.78
N PRO A 17 -16.63 15.95 2.33
CA PRO A 17 -17.22 17.09 3.05
C PRO A 17 -17.75 16.63 4.43
N PRO A 18 -17.60 17.44 5.48
CA PRO A 18 -18.21 17.14 6.77
C PRO A 18 -19.74 17.20 6.66
N SER A 19 -20.41 16.19 7.23
CA SER A 19 -21.87 16.15 7.33
C SER A 19 -22.39 17.28 8.23
N PRO A 20 -23.51 17.95 7.88
CA PRO A 20 -24.08 19.01 8.68
C PRO A 20 -24.88 18.41 9.83
N GLY A 21 -24.31 18.39 11.03
CA GLY A 21 -25.03 18.00 12.22
C GLY A 21 -24.14 17.43 13.30
N ASP A 22 -23.27 18.24 13.88
CA ASP A 22 -22.87 18.07 15.28
C ASP A 22 -22.39 19.41 15.85
N THR A 23 -23.31 20.06 16.55
CA THR A 23 -23.09 21.22 17.41
C THR A 23 -22.18 20.85 18.58
N ALA A 24 -20.99 21.45 18.64
CA ALA A 24 -20.22 21.56 19.88
C ALA A 24 -20.72 22.75 20.73
N PRO A 25 -20.77 22.64 22.07
CA PRO A 25 -21.34 23.67 22.92
C PRO A 25 -20.38 24.83 23.24
N LEU A 26 -21.01 26.00 23.27
CA LEU A 26 -20.70 27.31 23.87
C LEU A 26 -19.58 27.37 24.92
N ALA A 27 -18.63 28.28 24.69
CA ALA A 27 -17.86 28.96 25.74
C ALA A 27 -18.51 30.31 26.08
N VAL A 28 -18.71 30.56 27.37
CA VAL A 28 -19.37 31.74 27.96
C VAL A 28 -18.34 32.67 28.62
N GLY A 29 -18.54 33.98 28.47
CA GLY A 29 -18.09 35.04 29.40
C GLY A 29 -17.23 36.13 28.73
N GLY A 30 -17.48 37.44 28.85
CA GLY A 30 -18.51 38.19 29.57
C GLY A 30 -18.41 39.72 29.31
N ALA A 31 -19.58 40.40 29.41
CA ALA A 31 -19.91 41.78 29.80
C ALA A 31 -19.01 43.02 29.47
N ALA A 32 -19.48 43.88 28.54
CA ALA A 32 -20.12 45.23 28.68
C ALA A 32 -19.48 46.35 29.57
N PRO A 33 -19.88 47.66 29.51
CA PRO A 33 -20.53 48.50 28.46
C PRO A 33 -20.04 50.00 28.38
N GLN A 34 -20.69 50.79 27.50
CA GLN A 34 -21.16 52.21 27.66
C GLN A 34 -20.60 53.32 26.72
N THR A 35 -21.55 53.85 25.94
CA THR A 35 -21.69 55.14 25.22
C THR A 35 -22.05 56.28 26.20
N PRO A 36 -22.00 57.62 25.88
CA PRO A 36 -22.96 58.27 24.95
C PRO A 36 -22.64 59.64 24.25
N ARG A 37 -23.42 59.90 23.18
CA ARG A 37 -24.07 61.17 22.69
C ARG A 37 -23.19 62.41 22.40
N GLY A 38 -23.36 63.23 21.36
CA GLY A 38 -24.40 63.51 20.32
C GLY A 38 -24.13 64.96 19.83
N THR A 39 -24.34 65.44 18.60
CA THR A 39 -25.59 65.93 17.94
C THR A 39 -25.16 66.83 16.71
N PRO A 40 -26.02 67.39 15.82
CA PRO A 40 -26.65 66.76 14.64
C PRO A 40 -26.50 67.56 13.30
N GLY A 41 -27.02 66.96 12.21
CA GLY A 41 -27.58 67.66 11.03
C GLY A 41 -26.72 67.54 9.77
N ALA A 42 -27.24 67.36 8.56
CA ALA A 42 -28.59 67.22 8.03
C ALA A 42 -28.46 66.59 6.64
N GLY A 43 -29.46 65.87 6.14
CA GLY A 43 -29.50 65.57 4.70
C GLY A 43 -30.28 64.34 4.28
N ALA A 44 -31.48 64.61 3.76
CA ALA A 44 -32.20 63.86 2.72
C ALA A 44 -32.64 62.42 3.02
N GLY A 45 -33.93 62.17 2.76
CA GLY A 45 -34.62 60.91 3.05
C GLY A 45 -33.98 59.72 2.35
N ALA A 46 -33.58 58.74 3.15
CA ALA A 46 -33.27 57.41 2.70
C ALA A 46 -34.56 56.59 2.71
N SER A 47 -34.96 56.14 1.52
CA SER A 47 -35.93 55.08 1.30
C SER A 47 -35.67 53.92 2.27
N ALA A 48 -36.74 53.35 2.82
CA ALA A 48 -36.66 52.14 3.65
C ALA A 48 -35.78 51.09 2.95
N PRO A 49 -34.87 50.40 3.66
CA PRO A 49 -34.13 49.30 3.05
C PRO A 49 -35.18 48.24 2.69
N ALA A 50 -35.36 48.03 1.38
CA ALA A 50 -36.05 46.85 0.90
C ALA A 50 -35.38 45.65 1.55
N GLU A 51 -36.19 44.83 2.22
CA GLU A 51 -35.80 43.54 2.77
C GLU A 51 -35.10 42.79 1.63
N ARG A 52 -33.77 42.61 1.74
CA ARG A 52 -33.02 41.86 0.75
C ARG A 52 -33.59 40.45 0.79
N GLU A 53 -34.26 40.06 -0.29
CA GLU A 53 -34.62 38.66 -0.51
C GLU A 53 -33.39 37.83 -0.18
N PRO A 54 -33.51 36.79 0.68
CA PRO A 54 -32.38 35.95 0.99
C PRO A 54 -31.85 35.42 -0.34
N ALA A 55 -30.57 35.64 -0.59
CA ALA A 55 -29.90 35.11 -1.78
C ALA A 55 -30.19 33.60 -1.79
N VAL A 56 -31.00 33.15 -2.76
CA VAL A 56 -31.28 31.74 -2.95
C VAL A 56 -29.92 31.08 -3.09
N GLU A 57 -29.57 30.23 -2.13
CA GLU A 57 -28.38 29.40 -2.20
C GLU A 57 -28.54 28.51 -3.43
N GLN A 58 -27.99 28.95 -4.56
CA GLN A 58 -27.88 28.15 -5.76
C GLN A 58 -26.87 27.06 -5.45
N LEU A 59 -27.37 25.96 -4.89
CA LEU A 59 -26.65 24.70 -4.88
C LEU A 59 -26.28 24.42 -6.33
N PRO A 60 -24.98 24.31 -6.68
CA PRO A 60 -24.58 23.99 -8.03
C PRO A 60 -25.18 22.62 -8.37
N MET A 61 -26.21 22.65 -9.21
CA MET A 61 -26.79 21.44 -9.77
C MET A 61 -25.70 20.76 -10.60
N PRO A 62 -25.35 19.50 -10.33
CA PRO A 62 -24.41 18.77 -11.17
C PRO A 62 -24.94 18.81 -12.60
N GLY A 63 -24.15 19.34 -13.53
CA GLY A 63 -24.52 19.32 -14.94
C GLY A 63 -24.71 17.87 -15.38
N CYS A 64 -25.87 17.53 -15.93
CA CYS A 64 -26.05 16.24 -16.59
C CYS A 64 -25.27 16.26 -17.91
N TRP A 65 -24.52 15.21 -18.21
CA TRP A 65 -23.87 15.10 -19.52
C TRP A 65 -24.93 14.82 -20.60
N ASP A 66 -25.07 15.76 -21.52
CA ASP A 66 -26.01 15.64 -22.63
C ASP A 66 -25.71 14.37 -23.45
N GLY A 67 -26.75 13.55 -23.67
CA GLY A 67 -26.66 12.35 -24.48
C GLY A 67 -26.09 11.11 -23.78
N LEU A 68 -25.68 11.18 -22.50
CA LEU A 68 -25.09 10.03 -21.79
C LEU A 68 -26.00 8.80 -21.78
N HIS A 69 -27.29 8.99 -21.49
CA HIS A 69 -28.27 7.90 -21.51
C HIS A 69 -28.38 7.23 -22.88
N ALA A 70 -28.34 8.03 -23.96
CA ALA A 70 -28.37 7.49 -25.33
C ALA A 70 -27.07 6.75 -25.64
N PHE A 71 -25.93 7.29 -25.21
CA PHE A 71 -24.63 6.64 -25.31
C PHE A 71 -24.65 5.27 -24.61
N ASP A 72 -25.11 5.19 -23.36
CA ASP A 72 -25.14 3.94 -22.59
C ASP A 72 -25.98 2.84 -23.23
N ALA A 73 -27.08 3.24 -23.90
CA ALA A 73 -28.00 2.32 -24.57
C ALA A 73 -27.41 1.70 -25.86
N SER A 74 -26.46 2.37 -26.51
CA SER A 74 -25.90 1.94 -27.79
C SER A 74 -24.37 1.78 -27.79
N VAL A 75 -23.73 1.81 -26.62
CA VAL A 75 -22.28 1.84 -26.51
C VAL A 75 -21.65 0.58 -27.12
N SER A 76 -20.68 0.80 -28.01
CA SER A 76 -19.75 -0.19 -28.53
C SER A 76 -18.32 0.17 -28.11
N MET A 77 -17.40 -0.79 -28.20
CA MET A 77 -15.98 -0.57 -27.89
C MET A 77 -15.38 0.63 -28.65
N ASP A 78 -15.71 0.80 -29.93
CA ASP A 78 -15.17 1.89 -30.75
C ASP A 78 -15.76 3.25 -30.36
N THR A 79 -17.09 3.31 -30.16
CA THR A 79 -17.75 4.55 -29.70
C THR A 79 -17.30 4.95 -28.30
N PHE A 80 -17.03 3.95 -27.44
CA PHE A 80 -16.52 4.16 -26.10
C PHE A 80 -15.13 4.81 -26.12
N ARG A 81 -14.20 4.26 -26.92
CA ARG A 81 -12.83 4.79 -27.01
C ARG A 81 -12.82 6.26 -27.43
N GLN A 82 -13.69 6.64 -28.37
CA GLN A 82 -13.83 8.02 -28.82
C GLN A 82 -14.38 8.94 -27.71
N ALA A 83 -15.41 8.49 -26.98
CA ALA A 83 -15.97 9.25 -25.87
C ALA A 83 -14.94 9.48 -24.74
N LEU A 84 -14.16 8.46 -24.42
CA LEU A 84 -13.11 8.57 -23.41
C LEU A 84 -12.00 9.55 -23.84
N ALA A 85 -11.54 9.46 -25.09
CA ALA A 85 -10.55 10.39 -25.61
C ALA A 85 -11.04 11.85 -25.56
N ALA A 86 -12.33 12.09 -25.86
CA ALA A 86 -12.94 13.41 -25.77
C ALA A 86 -13.04 13.92 -24.32
N ALA A 87 -13.42 13.05 -23.37
CA ALA A 87 -13.48 13.38 -21.95
C ALA A 87 -12.09 13.76 -21.40
N ILE A 88 -11.06 12.98 -21.73
CA ILE A 88 -9.68 13.27 -21.32
C ILE A 88 -9.18 14.57 -21.97
N GLY A 89 -9.42 14.76 -23.27
CA GLY A 89 -8.98 15.94 -24.02
C GLY A 89 -9.63 17.25 -23.56
N SER A 90 -10.84 17.18 -23.01
CA SER A 90 -11.54 18.32 -22.40
C SER A 90 -11.22 18.53 -20.91
N GLY A 91 -10.46 17.62 -20.29
CA GLY A 91 -10.15 17.66 -18.86
C GLY A 91 -11.35 17.32 -17.96
N ASP A 92 -12.40 16.69 -18.50
CA ASP A 92 -13.57 16.28 -17.71
C ASP A 92 -13.26 15.00 -16.93
N HIS A 93 -12.68 15.19 -15.74
CA HIS A 93 -12.30 14.09 -14.85
C HIS A 93 -13.49 13.26 -14.36
N TYR A 94 -14.66 13.86 -14.19
CA TYR A 94 -15.85 13.16 -13.71
C TYR A 94 -16.40 12.24 -14.80
N LEU A 95 -16.45 12.71 -16.05
CA LEU A 95 -16.86 11.89 -17.18
C LEU A 95 -15.84 10.77 -17.42
N ALA A 96 -14.54 11.06 -17.32
CA ALA A 96 -13.49 10.06 -17.46
C ALA A 96 -13.61 8.93 -16.40
N THR A 97 -13.91 9.27 -15.14
CA THR A 97 -14.16 8.28 -14.09
C THR A 97 -15.42 7.46 -14.35
N TYR A 98 -16.53 8.11 -14.72
CA TYR A 98 -17.75 7.39 -15.12
C TYR A 98 -17.47 6.39 -16.26
N LEU A 99 -16.75 6.85 -17.28
CA LEU A 99 -16.40 6.01 -18.43
C LEU A 99 -15.49 4.85 -18.01
N GLN A 100 -14.55 5.03 -17.08
CA GLN A 100 -13.74 3.92 -16.55
C GLN A 100 -14.60 2.80 -15.94
N GLU A 101 -15.58 3.15 -15.10
CA GLU A 101 -16.51 2.18 -14.51
C GLU A 101 -17.32 1.49 -15.61
N ARG A 102 -17.81 2.27 -16.58
CA ARG A 102 -18.56 1.74 -17.71
C ARG A 102 -17.71 0.82 -18.60
N LEU A 103 -16.42 1.10 -18.78
CA LEU A 103 -15.49 0.22 -19.50
C LEU A 103 -15.33 -1.12 -18.79
N THR A 104 -15.26 -1.09 -17.45
CA THR A 104 -15.18 -2.30 -16.62
C THR A 104 -16.38 -3.20 -16.87
N GLU A 105 -17.59 -2.63 -16.88
CA GLU A 105 -18.83 -3.36 -17.19
C GLU A 105 -18.86 -3.87 -18.63
N LEU A 106 -18.41 -3.04 -19.59
CA LEU A 106 -18.39 -3.39 -21.01
C LEU A 106 -17.43 -4.54 -21.28
N VAL A 107 -16.27 -4.59 -20.62
CA VAL A 107 -15.35 -5.72 -20.66
C VAL A 107 -15.99 -6.94 -19.97
N GLY A 108 -16.51 -6.77 -18.76
CA GLY A 108 -17.18 -7.82 -18.01
C GLY A 108 -16.36 -9.11 -17.93
N THR A 109 -16.95 -10.23 -18.37
CA THR A 109 -16.30 -11.55 -18.43
C THR A 109 -15.71 -11.87 -19.81
N ASP A 110 -15.77 -10.95 -20.79
CA ASP A 110 -15.37 -11.20 -22.17
C ASP A 110 -13.86 -10.98 -22.37
N PRO A 111 -13.06 -12.05 -22.57
CA PRO A 111 -11.62 -11.92 -22.78
C PRO A 111 -11.29 -11.19 -24.08
N ALA A 112 -12.14 -11.23 -25.12
CA ALA A 112 -11.86 -10.55 -26.38
C ALA A 112 -11.90 -9.03 -26.20
N ARG A 113 -12.87 -8.52 -25.43
CA ARG A 113 -12.95 -7.10 -25.07
C ARG A 113 -11.79 -6.67 -24.18
N ALA A 114 -11.42 -7.49 -23.20
CA ALA A 114 -10.25 -7.21 -22.36
C ALA A 114 -8.96 -7.10 -23.19
N LEU A 115 -8.76 -8.02 -24.15
CA LEU A 115 -7.60 -7.97 -25.06
C LEU A 115 -7.64 -6.75 -25.98
N GLN A 116 -8.83 -6.31 -26.40
CA GLN A 116 -8.99 -5.08 -27.17
C GLN A 116 -8.55 -3.85 -26.36
N VAL A 117 -8.96 -3.75 -25.08
CA VAL A 117 -8.51 -2.66 -24.19
C VAL A 117 -7.00 -2.72 -23.96
N LEU A 118 -6.41 -3.91 -23.81
CA LEU A 118 -4.96 -4.05 -23.71
C LEU A 118 -4.25 -3.56 -24.96
N GLU A 119 -4.79 -3.80 -26.15
CA GLU A 119 -4.19 -3.28 -27.38
C GLU A 119 -4.27 -1.75 -27.46
N TRP A 120 -5.34 -1.14 -26.93
CA TRP A 120 -5.39 0.32 -26.78
C TRP A 120 -4.30 0.82 -25.82
N ALA A 121 -4.15 0.16 -24.68
CA ALA A 121 -3.17 0.51 -23.64
C ALA A 121 -1.71 0.50 -24.14
N ARG A 122 -1.35 -0.34 -25.13
CA ARG A 122 0.01 -0.37 -25.70
C ARG A 122 0.47 0.92 -26.37
N SER A 123 -0.48 1.73 -26.82
CA SER A 123 -0.20 3.03 -27.45
C SER A 123 -0.63 4.22 -26.58
N ALA A 124 -1.27 3.95 -25.44
CA ALA A 124 -1.71 4.96 -24.49
C ALA A 124 -0.58 5.39 -23.56
N SER A 125 -0.75 6.58 -22.98
CA SER A 125 0.12 7.14 -21.95
C SER A 125 -0.68 8.04 -21.01
N GLY A 126 -0.08 8.40 -19.86
CA GLY A 126 -0.72 9.33 -18.92
C GLY A 126 -2.08 8.85 -18.40
N PRO A 127 -3.09 9.73 -18.27
CA PRO A 127 -4.41 9.37 -17.74
C PRO A 127 -5.14 8.29 -18.55
N GLU A 128 -4.96 8.26 -19.87
CA GLU A 128 -5.63 7.29 -20.75
C GLU A 128 -5.18 5.87 -20.43
N LEU A 129 -3.86 5.67 -20.25
CA LEU A 129 -3.30 4.38 -19.85
C LEU A 129 -3.86 3.95 -18.48
N GLY A 130 -3.89 4.85 -17.50
CA GLY A 130 -4.44 4.56 -16.17
C GLY A 130 -5.87 4.07 -16.23
N ILE A 131 -6.74 4.78 -16.96
CA ILE A 131 -8.16 4.42 -17.10
C ILE A 131 -8.34 3.04 -17.75
N TYR A 132 -7.60 2.74 -18.81
CA TYR A 132 -7.66 1.41 -19.43
C TYR A 132 -7.23 0.30 -18.48
N MET A 133 -6.13 0.50 -17.76
CA MET A 133 -5.55 -0.53 -16.90
C MET A 133 -6.38 -0.73 -15.62
N ASP A 134 -6.94 0.34 -15.05
CA ASP A 134 -7.82 0.25 -13.89
C ASP A 134 -9.14 -0.44 -14.24
N ALA A 135 -9.72 -0.12 -15.40
CA ALA A 135 -10.94 -0.79 -15.87
C ALA A 135 -10.69 -2.28 -16.13
N LEU A 136 -9.55 -2.63 -16.72
CA LEU A 136 -9.14 -4.02 -16.91
C LEU A 136 -8.94 -4.72 -15.57
N LYS A 137 -8.23 -4.10 -14.63
CA LYS A 137 -7.94 -4.64 -13.30
C LYS A 137 -9.23 -4.96 -12.52
N ALA A 138 -10.26 -4.15 -12.69
CA ALA A 138 -11.57 -4.34 -12.04
C ALA A 138 -12.49 -5.34 -12.77
N ALA A 139 -12.24 -5.65 -14.04
CA ALA A 139 -13.12 -6.50 -14.84
C ALA A 139 -12.87 -8.00 -14.57
N PRO A 140 -13.92 -8.83 -14.43
CA PRO A 140 -13.77 -10.29 -14.23
C PRO A 140 -12.90 -11.00 -15.28
N ALA A 141 -12.90 -10.51 -16.53
CA ALA A 141 -12.10 -11.05 -17.62
C ALA A 141 -10.58 -11.02 -17.35
N VAL A 142 -10.09 -10.17 -16.44
CA VAL A 142 -8.67 -10.07 -16.07
C VAL A 142 -8.12 -11.40 -15.57
N HIS A 143 -8.96 -12.23 -14.94
CA HIS A 143 -8.57 -13.53 -14.40
C HIS A 143 -8.53 -14.66 -15.44
N THR A 144 -8.85 -14.37 -16.70
CA THR A 144 -8.71 -15.37 -17.76
C THR A 144 -7.23 -15.53 -18.12
N SER A 145 -6.81 -16.78 -18.38
CA SER A 145 -5.40 -17.09 -18.66
C SER A 145 -4.86 -16.31 -19.85
N GLN A 146 -5.68 -16.07 -20.88
CA GLN A 146 -5.28 -15.32 -22.06
C GLN A 146 -4.95 -13.85 -21.74
N VAL A 147 -5.76 -13.20 -20.90
CA VAL A 147 -5.57 -11.80 -20.49
C VAL A 147 -4.37 -11.69 -19.55
N ALA A 148 -4.27 -12.57 -18.55
CA ALA A 148 -3.12 -12.62 -17.64
C ALA A 148 -1.79 -12.80 -18.40
N GLN A 149 -1.75 -13.71 -19.38
CA GLN A 149 -0.56 -13.91 -20.22
C GLN A 149 -0.24 -12.69 -21.09
N ARG A 150 -1.25 -11.96 -21.57
CA ARG A 150 -1.04 -10.73 -22.34
C ARG A 150 -0.50 -9.60 -21.48
N LEU A 151 -1.03 -9.43 -20.26
CA LEU A 151 -0.52 -8.50 -19.24
C LEU A 151 0.95 -8.78 -18.92
N LEU A 152 1.28 -10.04 -18.60
CA LEU A 152 2.66 -10.40 -18.29
C LEU A 152 3.60 -10.13 -19.47
N LYS A 153 3.22 -10.49 -20.70
CA LYS A 153 4.00 -10.18 -21.91
C LYS A 153 4.19 -8.68 -22.14
N MET A 154 3.19 -7.86 -21.79
CA MET A 154 3.32 -6.40 -21.86
C MET A 154 4.27 -5.86 -20.79
N GLY A 155 4.27 -6.45 -19.58
CA GLY A 155 5.25 -6.15 -18.52
C GLY A 155 6.70 -6.54 -18.90
N GLU A 156 6.86 -7.51 -19.78
CA GLU A 156 8.17 -7.99 -20.27
C GLU A 156 8.66 -7.28 -21.53
N ASP A 157 7.81 -6.56 -22.25
CA ASP A 157 8.13 -6.00 -23.56
C ASP A 157 9.21 -4.91 -23.45
N PRO A 158 10.45 -5.14 -23.91
CA PRO A 158 11.51 -4.15 -23.84
C PRO A 158 11.26 -2.96 -24.78
N GLY A 159 10.33 -3.08 -25.74
CA GLY A 159 9.89 -1.99 -26.59
C GLY A 159 8.81 -1.10 -25.96
N ALA A 160 8.22 -1.52 -24.84
CA ALA A 160 7.24 -0.72 -24.10
C ALA A 160 7.94 0.23 -23.11
N THR A 161 7.28 1.35 -22.81
CA THR A 161 7.77 2.27 -21.77
C THR A 161 7.68 1.63 -20.38
N LEU A 162 8.53 2.06 -19.43
CA LEU A 162 8.46 1.58 -18.05
C LEU A 162 7.07 1.80 -17.42
N GLN A 163 6.39 2.90 -17.77
CA GLN A 163 5.02 3.17 -17.31
C GLN A 163 4.03 2.11 -17.79
N GLN A 164 4.09 1.73 -19.07
CA GLN A 164 3.23 0.70 -19.64
C GLN A 164 3.50 -0.67 -19.03
N ARG A 165 4.78 -0.99 -18.84
CA ARG A 165 5.20 -2.24 -18.21
C ARG A 165 4.71 -2.33 -16.77
N SER A 166 4.93 -1.27 -15.97
CA SER A 166 4.43 -1.16 -14.61
C SER A 166 2.91 -1.28 -14.53
N ALA A 167 2.16 -0.58 -15.38
CA ALA A 167 0.70 -0.63 -15.36
C ALA A 167 0.17 -2.04 -15.70
N ALA A 168 0.83 -2.75 -16.61
CA ALA A 168 0.49 -4.14 -16.93
C ALA A 168 0.71 -5.10 -15.75
N LEU A 169 1.83 -4.94 -15.03
CA LEU A 169 2.10 -5.74 -13.83
C LEU A 169 1.16 -5.38 -12.68
N ASP A 170 0.83 -4.10 -12.50
CA ASP A 170 -0.16 -3.64 -11.50
C ASP A 170 -1.54 -4.29 -11.72
N ALA A 171 -2.03 -4.36 -12.97
CA ALA A 171 -3.28 -5.05 -13.26
C ALA A 171 -3.18 -6.58 -13.05
N LEU A 172 -2.01 -7.17 -13.31
CA LEU A 172 -1.73 -8.60 -13.10
C LEU A 172 -1.77 -8.99 -11.61
N GLU A 173 -1.58 -8.08 -10.67
CA GLU A 173 -1.52 -8.43 -9.24
C GLU A 173 -2.84 -8.96 -8.66
N THR A 174 -3.95 -8.77 -9.38
CA THR A 174 -5.28 -9.27 -9.01
C THR A 174 -5.47 -10.75 -9.33
N GLN A 175 -4.52 -11.40 -10.00
CA GLN A 175 -4.65 -12.82 -10.31
C GLN A 175 -4.81 -13.65 -9.04
N ARG A 176 -5.67 -14.67 -9.12
CA ARG A 176 -5.92 -15.59 -8.00
C ARG A 176 -4.77 -16.58 -7.78
N LYS A 177 -3.99 -16.81 -8.83
CA LYS A 177 -2.87 -17.74 -8.87
C LYS A 177 -2.01 -17.45 -10.09
N LEU A 178 -0.71 -17.67 -9.95
CA LEU A 178 0.24 -17.71 -11.06
C LEU A 178 0.74 -19.13 -11.30
N THR A 179 1.14 -19.43 -12.53
CA THR A 179 1.86 -20.67 -12.82
C THR A 179 3.31 -20.56 -12.33
N ALA A 180 3.98 -21.70 -12.12
CA ALA A 180 5.40 -21.69 -11.75
C ALA A 180 6.27 -20.94 -12.78
N GLY A 181 5.93 -21.03 -14.07
CA GLY A 181 6.62 -20.28 -15.13
C GLY A 181 6.41 -18.78 -15.01
N ASP A 182 5.18 -18.33 -14.69
CA ASP A 182 4.88 -16.91 -14.54
C ASP A 182 5.54 -16.31 -13.29
N ILE A 183 5.62 -17.07 -12.20
CA ILE A 183 6.36 -16.68 -10.99
C ILE A 183 7.84 -16.42 -11.33
N GLN A 184 8.49 -17.33 -12.09
CA GLN A 184 9.88 -17.16 -12.50
C GLN A 184 10.08 -15.96 -13.43
N ARG A 185 9.13 -15.71 -14.35
CA ARG A 185 9.15 -14.55 -15.23
C ARG A 185 9.08 -13.23 -14.45
N LEU A 186 8.17 -13.14 -13.48
CA LEU A 186 8.08 -11.97 -12.58
C LEU A 186 9.33 -11.79 -11.73
N LYS A 187 9.93 -12.88 -11.25
CA LYS A 187 11.21 -12.83 -10.55
C LYS A 187 12.31 -12.24 -11.42
N THR A 188 12.42 -12.65 -12.68
CA THR A 188 13.40 -12.08 -13.63
C THR A 188 13.21 -10.57 -13.75
N LEU A 189 11.97 -10.08 -13.84
CA LEU A 189 11.70 -8.64 -13.86
C LEU A 189 12.04 -7.96 -12.52
N ALA A 190 11.76 -8.60 -11.39
CA ALA A 190 12.09 -8.07 -10.07
C ALA A 190 13.61 -7.94 -9.82
N LEU A 191 14.43 -8.75 -10.50
CA LEU A 191 15.89 -8.74 -10.39
C LEU A 191 16.57 -7.88 -11.46
N ASP A 192 15.82 -7.29 -12.40
CA ASP A 192 16.36 -6.47 -13.46
C ASP A 192 16.49 -5.01 -13.01
N GLU A 193 17.72 -4.60 -12.70
CA GLU A 193 18.07 -3.25 -12.25
C GLU A 193 17.72 -2.14 -13.26
N THR A 194 17.54 -2.49 -14.54
CA THR A 194 17.20 -1.50 -15.56
C THR A 194 15.73 -1.09 -15.53
N LEU A 195 14.91 -1.78 -14.71
CA LEU A 195 13.47 -1.61 -14.67
C LEU A 195 12.99 -0.61 -13.61
N ASP A 196 13.88 -0.08 -12.77
CA ASP A 196 13.57 0.92 -11.74
C ASP A 196 12.31 0.51 -10.93
N SER A 197 11.34 1.40 -10.75
CA SER A 197 10.08 1.14 -10.06
C SER A 197 9.26 -0.04 -10.63
N THR A 198 9.49 -0.46 -11.88
CA THR A 198 8.81 -1.64 -12.46
C THR A 198 9.28 -2.94 -11.80
N ALA A 199 10.54 -3.04 -11.37
CA ALA A 199 11.04 -4.19 -10.60
C ALA A 199 10.34 -4.30 -9.23
N TRP A 200 10.07 -3.15 -8.60
CA TRP A 200 9.28 -3.07 -7.38
C TRP A 200 7.84 -3.54 -7.61
N VAL A 201 7.18 -3.11 -8.70
CA VAL A 201 5.83 -3.58 -9.05
C VAL A 201 5.80 -5.08 -9.34
N ALA A 202 6.82 -5.64 -10.00
CA ALA A 202 6.93 -7.09 -10.22
C ALA A 202 7.00 -7.86 -8.89
N THR A 203 7.80 -7.37 -7.94
CA THR A 203 7.90 -7.92 -6.58
C THR A 203 6.56 -7.83 -5.83
N ARG A 204 5.88 -6.68 -5.92
CA ARG A 204 4.56 -6.50 -5.32
C ARG A 204 3.53 -7.45 -5.92
N THR A 205 3.57 -7.64 -7.24
CA THR A 205 2.68 -8.55 -7.98
C THR A 205 2.82 -9.98 -7.44
N LEU A 206 4.05 -10.48 -7.29
CA LEU A 206 4.31 -11.79 -6.68
C LEU A 206 3.68 -11.92 -5.29
N GLY A 207 3.88 -10.91 -4.44
CA GLY A 207 3.36 -10.92 -3.08
C GLY A 207 1.83 -10.81 -2.98
N ARG A 208 1.20 -10.02 -3.85
CA ARG A 208 -0.26 -9.84 -3.89
C ARG A 208 -0.97 -11.10 -4.37
N VAL A 209 -0.47 -11.71 -5.45
CA VAL A 209 -1.00 -13.00 -5.91
C VAL A 209 -0.73 -14.09 -4.87
N MET A 210 0.45 -14.12 -4.22
CA MET A 210 0.71 -15.07 -3.14
C MET A 210 -0.33 -14.96 -2.03
N LYS A 211 -0.68 -13.74 -1.62
CA LYS A 211 -1.71 -13.50 -0.59
C LYS A 211 -3.05 -14.12 -1.03
N GLU A 212 -3.46 -13.88 -2.26
CA GLU A 212 -4.72 -14.40 -2.80
C GLU A 212 -4.71 -15.94 -2.95
N ASP A 213 -3.66 -16.51 -3.54
CA ASP A 213 -3.52 -17.96 -3.69
C ASP A 213 -3.44 -18.65 -2.33
N PHE A 214 -2.74 -18.07 -1.36
CA PHE A 214 -2.69 -18.58 0.01
C PHE A 214 -4.06 -18.53 0.71
N ALA A 215 -4.83 -17.46 0.54
CA ALA A 215 -6.18 -17.37 1.09
C ALA A 215 -7.13 -18.44 0.50
N LEU A 216 -6.92 -18.81 -0.77
CA LEU A 216 -7.74 -19.80 -1.48
C LEU A 216 -7.29 -21.25 -1.24
N THR A 217 -5.98 -21.51 -1.18
CA THR A 217 -5.41 -22.87 -1.23
C THR A 217 -4.58 -23.24 0.00
N GLY A 218 -4.20 -22.26 0.83
CA GLY A 218 -3.26 -22.45 1.92
C GLY A 218 -1.80 -22.64 1.47
N ASN A 219 -1.50 -22.51 0.17
CA ASN A 219 -0.16 -22.72 -0.36
C ASN A 219 0.53 -21.40 -0.76
N TYR A 220 1.52 -20.97 0.02
CA TYR A 220 2.35 -19.79 -0.26
C TYR A 220 3.76 -20.15 -0.78
N ALA A 221 4.17 -21.42 -0.63
CA ALA A 221 5.56 -21.84 -0.75
C ALA A 221 6.23 -21.51 -2.10
N PRO A 222 5.57 -21.67 -3.26
CA PRO A 222 6.17 -21.33 -4.55
C PRO A 222 6.53 -19.85 -4.67
N TYR A 223 5.69 -18.95 -4.13
CA TYR A 223 5.94 -17.51 -4.18
C TYR A 223 6.97 -17.11 -3.14
N TRP A 224 6.85 -17.62 -1.92
CA TRP A 224 7.76 -17.29 -0.84
C TRP A 224 9.19 -17.67 -1.14
N LYS A 225 9.42 -18.84 -1.76
CA LYS A 225 10.75 -19.24 -2.22
C LYS A 225 11.38 -18.16 -3.10
N GLU A 226 10.64 -17.64 -4.07
CA GLU A 226 11.17 -16.66 -5.02
C GLU A 226 11.25 -15.25 -4.41
N LEU A 227 10.31 -14.86 -3.56
CA LEU A 227 10.40 -13.61 -2.78
C LEU A 227 11.60 -13.60 -1.84
N LEU A 228 11.92 -14.74 -1.20
CA LEU A 228 13.10 -14.87 -0.33
C LEU A 228 14.39 -14.78 -1.15
N ASP A 229 14.41 -15.32 -2.36
CA ASP A 229 15.55 -15.18 -3.27
C ASP A 229 15.73 -13.73 -3.73
N ILE A 230 14.65 -13.05 -4.14
CA ILE A 230 14.66 -11.61 -4.48
C ILE A 230 15.17 -10.79 -3.29
N GLY A 231 14.64 -11.05 -2.10
CA GLY A 231 15.06 -10.44 -0.84
C GLY A 231 16.52 -10.66 -0.48
N SER A 232 17.15 -11.72 -1.01
CA SER A 232 18.56 -12.05 -0.77
C SER A 232 19.52 -11.55 -1.85
N THR A 233 19.04 -11.31 -3.07
CA THR A 233 19.91 -11.19 -4.25
C THR A 233 19.71 -9.92 -5.07
N SER A 234 18.58 -9.22 -4.94
CA SER A 234 18.37 -7.96 -5.66
C SER A 234 19.38 -6.90 -5.21
N ASP A 235 19.89 -6.08 -6.13
CA ASP A 235 20.77 -4.96 -5.80
C ASP A 235 20.00 -3.71 -5.33
N ASP A 236 18.68 -3.66 -5.51
CA ASP A 236 17.81 -2.58 -5.05
C ASP A 236 17.28 -2.86 -3.63
N MET A 237 17.59 -1.96 -2.69
CA MET A 237 17.12 -2.03 -1.30
C MET A 237 15.58 -2.08 -1.19
N ALA A 238 14.87 -1.24 -1.94
CA ALA A 238 13.41 -1.17 -1.86
C ALA A 238 12.77 -2.48 -2.35
N VAL A 239 13.37 -3.11 -3.37
CA VAL A 239 12.96 -4.43 -3.86
C VAL A 239 13.24 -5.52 -2.82
N ARG A 240 14.46 -5.55 -2.24
CA ARG A 240 14.79 -6.54 -1.19
C ARG A 240 13.85 -6.45 0.01
N LEU A 241 13.64 -5.23 0.52
CA LEU A 241 12.77 -4.97 1.65
C LEU A 241 11.32 -5.38 1.34
N LEU A 242 10.78 -4.94 0.19
CA LEU A 242 9.43 -5.29 -0.22
C LEU A 242 9.26 -6.80 -0.33
N ALA A 243 10.22 -7.52 -0.92
CA ALA A 243 10.12 -8.96 -1.09
C ALA A 243 10.00 -9.70 0.26
N LEU A 244 10.71 -9.21 1.28
CA LEU A 244 10.60 -9.71 2.65
C LEU A 244 9.36 -9.18 3.37
N GLU A 245 8.80 -8.03 3.00
CA GLU A 245 7.58 -7.46 3.59
C GLU A 245 6.31 -8.14 3.09
N MET A 246 6.24 -8.49 1.80
CA MET A 246 5.01 -8.98 1.17
C MET A 246 4.32 -10.17 1.89
N PRO A 247 5.03 -11.16 2.46
CA PRO A 247 4.36 -12.20 3.23
C PRO A 247 3.71 -11.73 4.54
N SER A 248 3.93 -10.49 5.01
CA SER A 248 3.27 -9.93 6.21
C SER A 248 1.77 -9.79 6.01
N TYR A 249 1.33 -9.57 4.77
CA TYR A 249 -0.08 -9.37 4.45
C TYR A 249 -0.92 -10.66 4.55
N SER A 250 -0.27 -11.83 4.60
CA SER A 250 -0.91 -13.13 4.81
C SER A 250 -0.39 -13.87 6.06
N ASN A 251 0.72 -13.42 6.65
CA ASN A 251 1.40 -14.02 7.81
C ASN A 251 1.54 -15.56 7.72
N PRO A 252 2.09 -16.11 6.62
CA PRO A 252 2.34 -17.55 6.55
C PRO A 252 3.37 -17.96 7.60
N VAL A 253 3.15 -19.11 8.22
CA VAL A 253 4.10 -19.69 9.19
C VAL A 253 5.18 -20.45 8.44
N ILE A 254 6.42 -19.97 8.48
CA ILE A 254 7.53 -20.55 7.69
C ILE A 254 8.15 -21.78 8.37
N GLY A 255 8.73 -22.67 7.55
CA GLY A 255 9.54 -23.79 8.02
C GLY A 255 11.05 -23.54 7.92
N GLU A 256 11.81 -24.57 8.30
CA GLU A 256 13.28 -24.55 8.33
C GLU A 256 13.91 -24.37 6.94
N GLU A 257 13.18 -24.67 5.86
CA GLU A 257 13.64 -24.46 4.48
C GLU A 257 14.01 -23.01 4.16
N SER A 258 13.54 -22.06 4.96
CA SER A 258 13.79 -20.61 4.79
C SER A 258 14.94 -20.10 5.65
N PHE A 259 15.39 -20.88 6.63
CA PHE A 259 16.24 -20.39 7.72
C PHE A 259 17.64 -20.01 7.28
N ASP A 260 18.26 -20.77 6.37
CA ASP A 260 19.60 -20.45 5.88
C ASP A 260 19.64 -19.10 5.16
N SER A 261 18.63 -18.81 4.35
CA SER A 261 18.52 -17.52 3.66
C SER A 261 18.21 -16.38 4.62
N LEU A 262 17.24 -16.55 5.53
CA LEU A 262 16.93 -15.52 6.53
C LEU A 262 18.10 -15.25 7.49
N LYS A 263 18.83 -16.30 7.92
CA LYS A 263 20.05 -16.18 8.71
C LYS A 263 21.11 -15.38 7.96
N ARG A 264 21.28 -15.64 6.66
CA ARG A 264 22.25 -14.92 5.82
C ARG A 264 21.88 -13.45 5.67
N ILE A 265 20.61 -13.14 5.39
CA ILE A 265 20.11 -11.76 5.29
C ILE A 265 20.32 -11.04 6.63
N LEU A 266 19.82 -11.63 7.73
CA LEU A 266 19.94 -11.05 9.07
C LEU A 266 21.39 -10.80 9.50
N ALA A 267 22.35 -11.59 9.02
CA ALA A 267 23.75 -11.44 9.39
C ALA A 267 24.53 -10.48 8.48
N ASN A 268 24.18 -10.37 7.20
CA ASN A 268 25.06 -9.80 6.19
C ASN A 268 24.43 -8.73 5.29
N ASP A 269 23.10 -8.56 5.31
CA ASP A 269 22.49 -7.51 4.49
C ASP A 269 22.98 -6.13 4.95
N ARG A 270 23.29 -5.26 3.98
CA ARG A 270 23.94 -3.97 4.26
C ARG A 270 22.96 -2.99 4.90
N GLU A 271 21.66 -3.12 4.66
CA GLU A 271 20.64 -2.23 5.20
C GLU A 271 19.97 -2.79 6.45
N ARG A 272 19.86 -1.92 7.44
CA ARG A 272 19.23 -2.18 8.72
C ARG A 272 17.81 -2.74 8.56
N ASP A 273 16.99 -2.09 7.74
CA ASP A 273 15.56 -2.43 7.61
C ASP A 273 15.35 -3.83 7.01
N VAL A 274 16.22 -4.25 6.09
CA VAL A 274 16.19 -5.59 5.50
C VAL A 274 16.57 -6.65 6.55
N ARG A 275 17.58 -6.38 7.39
CA ARG A 275 17.94 -7.25 8.53
C ARG A 275 16.79 -7.34 9.55
N GLU A 276 16.13 -6.22 9.87
CA GLU A 276 14.96 -6.23 10.76
C GLU A 276 13.80 -7.07 10.19
N MET A 277 13.54 -6.97 8.89
CA MET A 277 12.51 -7.75 8.23
C MET A 277 12.85 -9.24 8.20
N ALA A 278 14.13 -9.61 8.05
CA ALA A 278 14.57 -11.00 8.18
C ALA A 278 14.32 -11.54 9.61
N ALA A 279 14.59 -10.73 10.64
CA ALA A 279 14.24 -11.08 12.01
C ALA A 279 12.72 -11.23 12.21
N PHE A 280 11.92 -10.33 11.64
CA PHE A 280 10.45 -10.44 11.64
C PHE A 280 9.97 -11.77 11.07
N ARG A 281 10.54 -12.20 9.93
CA ARG A 281 10.18 -13.46 9.27
C ARG A 281 10.50 -14.69 10.11
N LEU A 282 11.68 -14.72 10.73
CA LEU A 282 12.06 -15.79 11.65
C LEU A 282 11.12 -15.91 12.87
N GLY A 283 10.46 -14.80 13.24
CA GLY A 283 9.48 -14.76 14.33
C GLY A 283 8.17 -15.52 14.06
N LEU A 284 7.86 -15.90 12.82
CA LEU A 284 6.62 -16.58 12.42
C LEU A 284 6.91 -17.99 11.92
N THR A 285 7.26 -18.92 12.80
CA THR A 285 7.79 -20.23 12.39
C THR A 285 7.15 -21.43 13.07
N THR A 286 7.23 -22.59 12.40
CA THR A 286 6.93 -23.91 12.96
C THR A 286 8.08 -24.50 13.80
N LYS A 287 9.28 -23.88 13.79
CA LYS A 287 10.50 -24.36 14.47
C LYS A 287 11.09 -23.30 15.40
N PRO A 288 10.38 -22.92 16.48
CA PRO A 288 10.76 -21.77 17.29
C PRO A 288 12.11 -21.94 17.99
N GLU A 289 12.49 -23.14 18.41
CA GLU A 289 13.78 -23.39 19.07
C GLU A 289 14.97 -23.11 18.14
N GLN A 290 14.88 -23.55 16.88
CA GLN A 290 15.91 -23.25 15.88
C GLN A 290 15.96 -21.75 15.56
N ALA A 291 14.82 -21.06 15.50
CA ALA A 291 14.79 -19.61 15.33
C ALA A 291 15.43 -18.88 16.52
N LEU A 292 15.20 -19.33 17.75
CA LEU A 292 15.88 -18.80 18.95
C LEU A 292 17.40 -18.98 18.88
N ASP A 293 17.89 -20.08 18.33
CA ASP A 293 19.34 -20.29 18.13
C ASP A 293 19.92 -19.35 17.07
N ILE A 294 19.19 -19.13 15.97
CA ILE A 294 19.57 -18.13 14.96
C ILE A 294 19.61 -16.73 15.58
N PHE A 295 18.59 -16.37 16.38
CA PHE A 295 18.55 -15.10 17.09
C PHE A 295 19.70 -14.95 18.09
N ARG A 296 20.05 -16.02 18.81
CA ARG A 296 21.19 -16.03 19.74
C ARG A 296 22.50 -15.69 19.01
N ASP A 297 22.77 -16.39 17.90
CA ASP A 297 23.96 -16.16 17.07
C ASP A 297 23.99 -14.74 16.49
N ALA A 298 22.84 -14.25 16.01
CA ALA A 298 22.73 -12.95 15.35
C ALA A 298 22.91 -11.79 16.34
N PHE A 299 22.29 -11.87 17.53
CA PHE A 299 22.38 -10.81 18.54
C PHE A 299 23.82 -10.56 19.01
N GLU A 300 24.65 -11.61 19.08
CA GLU A 300 26.06 -11.48 19.46
C GLU A 300 26.88 -10.64 18.48
N LYS A 301 26.56 -10.73 17.19
CA LYS A 301 27.32 -10.11 16.10
C LYS A 301 26.74 -8.79 15.65
N GLU A 302 25.43 -8.59 15.84
CA GLU A 302 24.76 -7.36 15.45
C GLU A 302 25.22 -6.20 16.35
N HIS A 303 25.38 -5.02 15.76
CA HIS A 303 25.80 -3.80 16.45
C HIS A 303 24.71 -2.72 16.44
N ASP A 304 23.80 -2.78 15.47
CA ASP A 304 22.66 -1.88 15.36
C ASP A 304 21.65 -2.16 16.47
N LEU A 305 21.30 -1.12 17.23
CA LEU A 305 20.37 -1.22 18.36
C LEU A 305 18.99 -1.71 17.90
N CYS A 306 18.55 -1.30 16.71
CA CYS A 306 17.22 -1.57 16.23
C CYS A 306 17.09 -2.95 15.61
N VAL A 307 18.14 -3.47 14.97
CA VAL A 307 18.17 -4.89 14.60
C VAL A 307 18.24 -5.78 15.85
N ARG A 308 19.04 -5.40 16.87
CA ARG A 308 19.01 -6.09 18.18
C ARG A 308 17.63 -6.06 18.82
N TRP A 309 16.93 -4.93 18.75
CA TRP A 309 15.55 -4.80 19.21
C TRP A 309 14.59 -5.70 18.43
N ALA A 310 14.70 -5.75 17.10
CA ALA A 310 13.92 -6.65 16.26
C ALA A 310 14.16 -8.12 16.65
N ILE A 311 15.41 -8.55 16.80
CA ILE A 311 15.78 -9.91 17.26
C ILE A 311 15.15 -10.21 18.63
N PHE A 312 15.27 -9.28 19.58
CA PHE A 312 14.72 -9.42 20.93
C PHE A 312 13.19 -9.59 20.90
N ARG A 313 12.50 -8.72 20.16
CA ARG A 313 11.04 -8.75 19.98
C ARG A 313 10.56 -10.02 19.29
N PHE A 314 11.23 -10.44 18.22
CA PHE A 314 10.78 -11.57 17.41
C PHE A 314 11.18 -12.93 17.99
N ALA A 315 12.15 -12.99 18.91
CA ALA A 315 12.34 -14.15 19.77
C ALA A 315 11.07 -14.44 20.61
N VAL A 316 10.46 -13.38 21.18
CA VAL A 316 9.18 -13.51 21.90
C VAL A 316 8.06 -13.92 20.96
N ARG A 317 7.99 -13.36 19.74
CA ARG A 317 6.99 -13.77 18.75
C ARG A 317 7.11 -15.25 18.37
N ALA A 318 8.34 -15.77 18.24
CA ALA A 318 8.59 -17.15 17.88
C ALA A 318 8.17 -18.13 18.98
N SER A 319 8.56 -17.87 20.25
CA SER A 319 8.49 -18.88 21.32
C SER A 319 7.70 -18.47 22.56
N GLY A 320 7.11 -17.27 22.57
CA GLY A 320 6.35 -16.76 23.71
C GLY A 320 7.20 -16.67 24.98
N GLU A 321 6.66 -17.14 26.10
CA GLU A 321 7.33 -17.19 27.41
C GLU A 321 8.65 -17.98 27.37
N LYS A 322 8.75 -19.01 26.51
CA LYS A 322 9.97 -19.82 26.39
C LYS A 322 11.18 -19.04 25.88
N ALA A 323 10.97 -17.86 25.30
CA ALA A 323 12.05 -16.96 24.90
C ALA A 323 12.68 -16.21 26.08
N LEU A 324 12.03 -16.12 27.25
CA LEU A 324 12.50 -15.30 28.38
C LEU A 324 13.94 -15.61 28.83
N PRO A 325 14.40 -16.88 28.90
CA PRO A 325 15.80 -17.17 29.23
C PRO A 325 16.80 -16.62 28.20
N LEU A 326 16.40 -16.53 26.92
CA LEU A 326 17.23 -15.91 25.89
C LEU A 326 17.23 -14.38 26.03
N LEU A 327 16.07 -13.78 26.31
CA LEU A 327 15.95 -12.34 26.55
C LEU A 327 16.78 -11.88 27.77
N GLU A 328 16.81 -12.68 28.83
CA GLU A 328 17.67 -12.42 30.00
C GLU A 328 19.15 -12.40 29.59
N GLN A 329 19.59 -13.34 28.74
CA GLN A 329 20.95 -13.36 28.21
C GLN A 329 21.24 -12.13 27.33
N PHE A 330 20.28 -11.71 26.51
CA PHE A 330 20.40 -10.49 25.71
C PHE A 330 20.53 -9.25 26.57
N ALA A 331 19.69 -9.10 27.60
CA ALA A 331 19.75 -7.99 28.55
C ALA A 331 21.05 -7.97 29.37
N ALA A 332 21.60 -9.13 29.73
CA ALA A 332 22.90 -9.20 30.40
C ALA A 332 24.06 -8.75 29.49
N LYS A 333 23.97 -9.01 28.18
CA LYS A 333 24.97 -8.57 27.19
C LYS A 333 24.82 -7.11 26.80
N ASP A 334 23.60 -6.61 26.74
CA ASP A 334 23.28 -5.24 26.39
C ASP A 334 22.25 -4.67 27.38
N PRO A 335 22.71 -3.97 28.44
CA PRO A 335 21.86 -3.51 29.53
C PRO A 335 20.71 -2.59 29.11
N ARG A 336 20.75 -2.02 27.89
CA ARG A 336 19.65 -1.24 27.32
C ARG A 336 18.36 -2.05 27.19
N PHE A 337 18.43 -3.38 27.09
CA PHE A 337 17.28 -4.28 27.02
C PHE A 337 16.78 -4.79 28.38
N THR A 338 17.39 -4.37 29.50
CA THR A 338 17.00 -4.83 30.84
C THR A 338 15.54 -4.53 31.14
N GLN A 339 15.10 -3.30 30.83
CA GLN A 339 13.71 -2.89 31.07
C GLN A 339 12.74 -3.67 30.18
N ASP A 340 13.07 -3.90 28.91
CA ASP A 340 12.24 -4.71 28.01
C ASP A 340 12.06 -6.14 28.55
N TYR A 341 13.14 -6.79 29.00
CA TYR A 341 13.08 -8.13 29.59
C TYR A 341 12.15 -8.17 30.80
N LEU A 342 12.29 -7.22 31.73
CA LEU A 342 11.47 -7.16 32.94
C LEU A 342 9.98 -6.96 32.61
N GLU A 343 9.67 -6.14 31.60
CA GLU A 343 8.31 -5.92 31.14
C GLU A 343 7.71 -7.17 30.50
N PHE A 344 8.41 -7.84 29.57
CA PHE A 344 7.93 -9.11 29.01
C PHE A 344 7.70 -10.16 30.10
N ARG A 345 8.64 -10.29 31.04
CA ARG A 345 8.50 -11.22 32.17
C ARG A 345 7.26 -10.91 33.01
N ALA A 346 7.02 -9.65 33.34
CA ALA A 346 5.83 -9.23 34.10
C ALA A 346 4.53 -9.51 33.33
N LEU A 347 4.52 -9.25 32.02
CA LEU A 347 3.37 -9.52 31.16
C LEU A 347 3.04 -11.02 31.08
N TYR A 348 4.03 -11.89 30.91
CA TYR A 348 3.79 -13.34 30.96
C TYR A 348 3.36 -13.81 32.35
N ALA A 349 3.95 -13.29 33.42
CA ALA A 349 3.56 -13.61 34.79
C ALA A 349 2.12 -13.19 35.13
N SER A 350 1.55 -12.21 34.41
CA SER A 350 0.14 -11.81 34.54
C SER A 350 -0.85 -12.81 33.90
N GLY A 351 -0.36 -13.85 33.22
CA GLY A 351 -1.16 -14.84 32.50
C GLY A 351 -1.46 -14.48 31.05
N THR A 352 -0.84 -13.42 30.51
CA THR A 352 -0.98 -13.06 29.09
C THR A 352 -0.10 -13.98 28.23
N VAL A 353 -0.68 -14.69 27.26
CA VAL A 353 0.06 -15.62 26.37
C VAL A 353 -0.07 -15.27 24.89
N ASP A 354 -0.97 -14.36 24.54
CA ASP A 354 -1.19 -13.90 23.18
C ASP A 354 -0.18 -12.80 22.80
N PHE A 355 0.55 -13.00 21.70
CA PHE A 355 1.60 -12.07 21.29
C PHE A 355 1.07 -10.65 21.04
N ALA A 356 -0.14 -10.49 20.49
CA ALA A 356 -0.70 -9.16 20.23
C ALA A 356 -0.99 -8.41 21.53
N ARG A 357 -1.55 -9.08 22.55
CA ARG A 357 -1.76 -8.49 23.88
C ARG A 357 -0.46 -8.22 24.62
N ILE A 358 0.51 -9.14 24.53
CA ILE A 358 1.87 -8.91 25.07
C ILE A 358 2.45 -7.64 24.44
N TRP A 359 2.36 -7.51 23.13
CA TRP A 359 2.89 -6.35 22.40
C TRP A 359 2.19 -5.05 22.79
N LEU A 360 0.86 -5.03 22.87
CA LEU A 360 0.09 -3.86 23.30
C LEU A 360 0.35 -3.46 24.76
N GLY A 361 0.75 -4.42 25.61
CA GLY A 361 1.11 -4.17 27.00
C GLY A 361 2.54 -3.67 27.20
N LYS A 362 3.39 -3.74 26.16
CA LYS A 362 4.82 -3.39 26.23
C LYS A 362 5.04 -1.91 25.90
N ARG A 363 5.82 -1.20 26.70
CA ARG A 363 6.19 0.19 26.39
C ARG A 363 7.38 0.22 25.44
N GLU A 364 7.37 1.12 24.45
CA GLU A 364 8.50 1.27 23.55
C GLU A 364 9.61 2.12 24.19
N HIS A 365 10.80 1.53 24.30
CA HIS A 365 12.00 2.17 24.87
C HIS A 365 13.04 2.52 23.79
N HIS A 366 12.90 1.95 22.59
CA HIS A 366 13.86 2.11 21.50
C HIS A 366 13.20 2.91 20.36
N ASN A 367 13.83 4.01 19.95
CA ASN A 367 13.36 4.82 18.82
C ASN A 367 13.79 4.19 17.48
N CYS A 368 13.21 3.03 17.18
CA CYS A 368 13.57 2.20 16.03
C CYS A 368 12.51 2.22 14.94
N LEU A 369 11.36 2.82 15.17
CA LEU A 369 10.39 3.06 14.11
C LEU A 369 10.86 4.28 13.31
N VAL A 370 11.25 4.05 12.06
CA VAL A 370 11.25 5.12 11.06
C VAL A 370 9.80 5.20 10.58
N GLU A 371 9.09 6.29 10.92
CA GLU A 371 7.80 6.57 10.31
C GLU A 371 8.00 6.89 8.82
N GLU A 372 7.98 5.87 7.98
CA GLU A 372 7.66 6.00 6.56
C GLU A 372 6.47 5.09 6.24
N GLY A 373 5.28 5.69 6.08
CA GLY A 373 4.22 5.11 5.26
C GLY A 373 3.19 4.17 5.89
N ALA A 374 2.93 4.20 7.20
CA ALA A 374 1.65 3.65 7.70
C ALA A 374 0.48 4.53 7.19
N PRO A 375 -0.59 3.95 6.62
CA PRO A 375 -1.71 4.72 6.08
C PRO A 375 -2.48 5.42 7.21
N HIS A 376 -2.72 6.71 7.05
CA HIS A 376 -3.88 7.40 7.62
C HIS A 376 -5.07 7.26 6.67
#